data_AF-A0A2V3W335-F1
#
_entry.id   AF-A0A2V3W335-F1
#
_cell.length_a   1.000
_cell.length_b   1.000
_cell.length_c   1.000
_cell.angle_alpha   90.00
_cell.angle_beta   90.00
_cell.angle_gamma   90.00
#
_symmetry.space_group_name_H-M   'P 1'
#
loop_
_entity.id
_entity.type
_entity.pdbx_description
1 polymer ?
#
loop_
_entity_poly.entity_id
_entity_poly.type
_entity_poly.pdbx_seq_one_letter_code
_entity_poly.pdbx_strand_id
1 'polypeptide(L)'
;MNIKELQQYVSRFCDEKGFEGIPLETRVMYLISEIGELTDDLLEIKGATTEKQEVIKRNIGHEMFDVTWNIFDLANKLDIDLEAAFKEKMNINENREWKT
;
A
#
# COMPACT_ATOMS: atom_id res chain seq x y z
N MET A 1 -6.50 -3.08 13.52
CA MET A 1 -6.98 -2.09 12.55
C MET A 1 -7.66 -2.81 11.41
N ASN A 2 -8.94 -2.52 11.17
CA ASN A 2 -9.61 -2.86 9.92
C ASN A 2 -9.29 -1.82 8.83
N ILE A 3 -9.81 -2.03 7.60
CA ILE A 3 -9.57 -1.14 6.45
C ILE A 3 -10.02 0.29 6.77
N LYS A 4 -11.21 0.45 7.34
CA LYS A 4 -11.74 1.77 7.70
C LYS A 4 -10.88 2.48 8.75
N GLU A 5 -10.43 1.77 9.77
CA GLU A 5 -9.55 2.30 10.82
C GLU A 5 -8.19 2.72 10.26
N LEU A 6 -7.63 1.95 9.32
CA LEU A 6 -6.38 2.32 8.64
C LEU A 6 -6.57 3.52 7.71
N GLN A 7 -7.66 3.59 6.96
CA GLN A 7 -7.98 4.74 6.09
C GLN A 7 -8.12 6.04 6.88
N GLN A 8 -8.80 5.98 8.03
CA GLN A 8 -8.89 7.10 8.95
C GLN A 8 -7.56 7.45 9.61
N TYR A 9 -6.73 6.45 9.93
CA TYR A 9 -5.38 6.69 10.44
C TYR A 9 -4.52 7.46 9.43
N VAL A 10 -4.54 7.04 8.16
CA VAL A 10 -3.79 7.72 7.08
C VAL A 10 -4.26 9.15 6.91
N SER A 11 -5.58 9.39 6.90
CA SER A 11 -6.14 10.75 6.82
C SER A 11 -5.62 11.63 7.95
N ARG A 12 -5.75 11.19 9.22
CA ARG A 12 -5.27 11.97 10.38
C ARG A 12 -3.76 12.23 10.30
N PHE A 13 -2.99 11.24 9.87
CA PHE A 13 -1.54 11.39 9.73
C PHE A 13 -1.19 12.44 8.66
N CYS A 14 -1.90 12.45 7.53
CA CYS A 14 -1.73 13.47 6.50
C CYS A 14 -2.02 14.88 7.03
N ASP A 15 -3.11 15.05 7.79
CA ASP A 15 -3.49 16.32 8.40
C ASP A 15 -2.41 16.77 9.42
N GLU A 16 -1.98 15.87 10.30
CA GLU A 16 -0.94 16.12 11.31
C GLU A 16 0.42 16.51 10.69
N LYS A 17 0.74 15.99 9.50
CA LYS A 17 1.99 16.28 8.78
C LYS A 17 1.88 17.39 7.74
N GLY A 18 0.68 17.93 7.50
CA GLY A 18 0.45 18.97 6.50
C GLY A 18 0.58 18.46 5.05
N PHE A 19 0.23 17.20 4.81
CA PHE A 19 0.31 16.54 3.49
C PHE A 19 -0.97 16.70 2.63
N GLU A 20 -1.98 17.40 3.15
CA GLU A 20 -3.25 17.63 2.46
C GLU A 20 -3.05 18.26 1.07
N GLY A 21 -2.12 19.22 0.95
CA GLY A 21 -1.83 19.95 -0.29
C GLY A 21 -1.02 19.19 -1.34
N ILE A 22 -0.61 17.94 -1.08
CA ILE A 22 0.12 17.12 -2.07
C ILE A 22 -0.82 16.82 -3.25
N PRO A 23 -0.44 17.21 -4.50
CA PRO A 23 -1.23 16.91 -5.70
C PRO A 23 -1.36 15.41 -5.94
N LEU A 24 -2.44 15.01 -6.63
CA LEU A 24 -2.72 13.61 -6.92
C LEU A 24 -1.60 12.97 -7.73
N GLU A 25 -1.05 13.69 -8.71
CA GLU A 25 0.05 13.24 -9.57
C GLU A 25 1.31 12.98 -8.74
N THR A 26 1.62 13.86 -7.78
CA THR A 26 2.75 13.69 -6.86
C THR A 26 2.52 12.50 -5.93
N ARG A 27 1.30 12.29 -5.43
CA ARG A 27 0.97 11.10 -4.64
C ARG A 27 1.16 9.80 -5.44
N VAL A 28 0.77 9.78 -6.71
CA VAL A 28 1.03 8.62 -7.59
C VAL A 28 2.53 8.42 -7.80
N MET A 29 3.32 9.49 -7.94
CA MET A 29 4.78 9.38 -8.01
C MET A 29 5.36 8.73 -6.74
N TYR A 30 4.90 9.12 -5.55
CA TYR A 30 5.33 8.47 -4.30
C TYR A 30 4.97 6.98 -4.27
N LEU A 31 3.73 6.62 -4.66
CA LEU A 31 3.34 5.21 -4.77
C LEU A 31 4.28 4.41 -5.67
N ILE A 32 4.66 4.96 -6.83
CA ILE A 32 5.59 4.29 -7.75
C ILE A 32 6.99 4.17 -7.14
N SER A 33 7.45 5.16 -6.38
CA SER A 33 8.72 5.07 -5.64
C SER A 33 8.71 3.94 -4.62
N GLU A 34 7.66 3.81 -3.79
CA GLU A 34 7.58 2.72 -2.79
C GLU A 34 7.51 1.33 -3.46
N ILE A 35 6.89 1.23 -4.64
CA ILE A 35 6.92 -0.01 -5.44
C ILE A 35 8.35 -0.32 -5.91
N GLY A 36 9.15 0.70 -6.22
CA GLY A 36 10.56 0.58 -6.56
C GLY A 36 11.37 0.04 -5.38
N GLU A 37 11.23 0.63 -4.19
CA GLU A 37 11.92 0.20 -2.96
C GLU A 37 11.54 -1.24 -2.60
N LEU A 38 10.25 -1.57 -2.65
CA LEU A 38 9.76 -2.95 -2.49
C LEU A 38 10.41 -3.92 -3.50
N THR A 39 10.58 -3.47 -4.75
CA THR A 39 11.18 -4.29 -5.81
C THR A 39 12.67 -4.55 -5.54
N ASP A 40 13.40 -3.54 -5.09
CA ASP A 40 14.82 -3.65 -4.78
C ASP A 40 15.05 -4.67 -3.64
N ASP A 41 14.27 -4.59 -2.57
CA ASP A 41 14.33 -5.55 -1.45
C ASP A 41 13.97 -6.99 -1.87
N LEU A 42 12.95 -7.14 -2.73
CA LEU A 42 12.56 -8.44 -3.29
C LEU A 42 13.64 -9.04 -4.19
N LEU A 43 14.42 -8.21 -4.88
CA LEU A 43 15.56 -8.67 -5.69
C LEU A 43 16.75 -9.03 -4.80
N GLU A 44 16.98 -8.29 -3.72
CA GLU A 44 18.09 -8.54 -2.78
C GLU A 44 17.95 -9.89 -2.05
N ILE A 45 16.71 -10.32 -1.75
CA ILE A 45 16.49 -11.60 -1.05
C ILE A 45 17.06 -12.80 -1.82
N LYS A 46 17.17 -12.69 -3.15
CA LYS A 46 17.71 -13.71 -4.03
C LYS A 46 19.24 -13.71 -3.96
N GLY A 47 19.79 -14.58 -3.11
CA GLY A 47 21.23 -14.73 -2.91
C GLY A 47 21.71 -14.27 -1.53
N ALA A 48 20.81 -13.75 -0.70
CA ALA A 48 21.10 -13.43 0.69
C ALA A 48 21.36 -14.68 1.53
N THR A 49 22.26 -14.57 2.51
CA THR A 49 22.45 -15.59 3.55
C THR A 49 21.21 -15.69 4.44
N THR A 50 21.03 -16.81 5.14
CA THR A 50 19.87 -17.03 6.04
C THR A 50 19.72 -15.92 7.08
N GLU A 51 20.83 -15.42 7.63
CA GLU A 51 20.82 -14.31 8.60
C GLU A 51 20.34 -12.99 7.99
N LYS A 52 20.73 -12.70 6.75
CA LYS A 52 20.29 -11.50 6.03
C LYS A 52 18.84 -11.59 5.57
N GLN A 53 18.33 -12.78 5.28
CA GLN A 53 16.95 -12.97 4.81
C GLN A 53 15.91 -12.44 5.81
N GLU A 54 16.11 -12.61 7.11
CA GLU A 54 15.17 -12.09 8.11
C GLU A 54 15.17 -10.57 8.17
N VAL A 55 16.32 -9.94 7.98
CA VAL A 55 16.43 -8.46 7.88
C VAL A 55 15.72 -7.97 6.62
N ILE A 56 15.96 -8.60 5.48
CA ILE A 56 15.34 -8.24 4.20
C ILE A 56 13.82 -8.43 4.25
N LYS A 57 13.32 -9.55 4.80
CA LYS A 57 11.87 -9.78 4.98
C LYS A 57 11.21 -8.69 5.82
N ARG A 58 11.90 -8.19 6.85
CA ARG A 58 11.39 -7.10 7.68
C ARG A 58 11.29 -5.80 6.87
N ASN A 59 12.30 -5.48 6.06
CA ASN A 59 12.27 -4.31 5.20
C ASN A 59 11.16 -4.43 4.13
N ILE A 60 11.03 -5.59 3.47
CA ILE A 60 9.89 -5.89 2.57
C ILE A 60 8.54 -5.59 3.25
N GLY A 61 8.39 -5.95 4.52
CA GLY A 61 7.19 -5.66 5.28
C GLY A 61 6.92 -4.16 5.49
N HIS A 62 7.98 -3.35 5.63
CA HIS A 62 7.87 -1.90 5.68
C HIS A 62 7.50 -1.33 4.30
N GLU A 63 8.16 -1.76 3.23
CA GLU A 63 7.85 -1.27 1.88
C GLU A 63 6.42 -1.66 1.44
N MET A 64 5.95 -2.85 1.83
CA MET A 64 4.54 -3.24 1.65
C MET A 64 3.57 -2.32 2.41
N PHE A 65 3.95 -1.86 3.60
CA PHE A 65 3.18 -0.88 4.34
C PHE A 65 3.18 0.46 3.60
N ASP A 66 4.30 0.94 3.09
CA ASP A 66 4.40 2.23 2.40
C ASP A 66 3.63 2.25 1.08
N VAL A 67 3.65 1.15 0.31
CA VAL A 67 2.77 0.95 -0.86
C VAL A 67 1.29 0.99 -0.45
N THR A 68 0.93 0.27 0.61
CA THR A 68 -0.45 0.22 1.11
C THR A 68 -0.90 1.61 1.59
N TRP A 69 -0.04 2.31 2.32
CA TRP A 69 -0.31 3.64 2.87
C TRP A 69 -0.60 4.64 1.75
N ASN A 70 0.20 4.61 0.67
CA ASN A 70 -0.03 5.48 -0.49
C ASN A 70 -1.36 5.19 -1.21
N ILE A 71 -1.80 3.92 -1.30
CA ILE A 71 -3.13 3.57 -1.83
C ILE A 71 -4.25 4.16 -0.96
N PHE A 72 -4.07 4.15 0.37
CA PHE A 72 -5.03 4.68 1.31
C PHE A 72 -5.13 6.20 1.24
N ASP A 73 -4.00 6.90 1.09
CA ASP A 73 -4.02 8.35 0.87
C ASP A 73 -4.64 8.72 -0.48
N LEU A 74 -4.40 7.94 -1.54
CA LEU A 74 -5.11 8.11 -2.82
C LEU A 74 -6.62 7.97 -2.67
N ALA A 75 -7.08 6.97 -1.93
CA ALA A 75 -8.50 6.78 -1.67
C ALA A 75 -9.11 7.97 -0.91
N ASN A 76 -8.40 8.50 0.10
CA ASN A 76 -8.84 9.69 0.83
C ASN A 76 -8.92 10.92 -0.08
N LYS A 77 -7.92 11.15 -0.93
CA LYS A 77 -7.91 12.29 -1.87
C LYS A 77 -9.01 12.21 -2.95
N LEU A 78 -9.47 11.01 -3.26
CA LEU A 78 -10.51 10.74 -4.26
C LEU A 78 -11.90 10.50 -3.65
N ASP A 79 -12.05 10.62 -2.33
CA ASP A 79 -13.29 10.32 -1.60
C ASP A 79 -13.84 8.90 -1.86
N ILE A 80 -12.95 7.91 -1.86
CA ILE A 80 -13.27 6.49 -2.07
C ILE A 80 -13.34 5.76 -0.73
N ASP A 81 -14.47 5.11 -0.43
CA ASP A 81 -14.58 4.15 0.68
C ASP A 81 -13.93 2.82 0.28
N LEU A 82 -12.72 2.56 0.78
CA LEU A 82 -11.98 1.33 0.45
C LEU A 82 -12.66 0.08 0.99
N GLU A 83 -13.33 0.16 2.14
CA GLU A 83 -14.02 -1.01 2.70
C GLU A 83 -15.19 -1.41 1.81
N ALA A 84 -15.96 -0.43 1.33
CA ALA A 84 -17.04 -0.65 0.37
C ALA A 84 -16.50 -1.19 -0.97
N ALA A 85 -15.45 -0.56 -1.53
CA ALA A 85 -14.85 -0.98 -2.79
C ALA A 85 -14.27 -2.40 -2.72
N PHE A 86 -13.66 -2.78 -1.60
CA PHE A 86 -13.12 -4.13 -1.40
C PHE A 86 -14.26 -5.15 -1.29
N LYS A 87 -15.32 -4.85 -0.52
CA LYS A 87 -16.51 -5.72 -0.43
C LYS A 87 -17.15 -5.95 -1.79
N GLU A 88 -17.34 -4.89 -2.57
CA GLU A 88 -17.87 -4.99 -3.94
C GLU A 88 -16.98 -5.89 -4.81
N LYS A 89 -15.67 -5.66 -4.79
CA LYS A 89 -14.74 -6.44 -5.63
C LYS A 89 -14.65 -7.91 -5.22
N MET A 90 -14.74 -8.21 -3.92
CA MET A 90 -14.78 -9.57 -3.41
C MET A 90 -16.02 -10.32 -3.91
N ASN A 91 -17.21 -9.71 -3.84
CA ASN A 91 -18.44 -10.32 -4.36
C ASN A 91 -18.38 -10.61 -5.87
N ILE A 92 -17.74 -9.72 -6.64
CA ILE A 92 -17.48 -9.94 -8.07
C ILE A 92 -16.55 -11.16 -8.27
N ASN A 93 -15.51 -11.28 -7.43
CA ASN A 93 -14.54 -12.37 -7.52
C ASN A 93 -15.10 -13.74 -7.10
N GLU A 94 -16.11 -13.80 -6.22
CA GLU A 94 -16.78 -15.05 -5.82
C GLU A 94 -17.39 -15.80 -7.01
N ASN A 95 -17.83 -15.07 -8.02
CA ASN A 95 -18.44 -15.63 -9.23
C ASN A 95 -17.46 -15.71 -10.41
N ARG A 96 -16.16 -15.50 -10.17
CA ARG A 96 -15.15 -15.45 -11.22
C ARG A 96 -14.52 -16.82 -11.45
N GLU A 97 -14.61 -17.31 -12.68
CA GLU A 97 -13.79 -18.43 -13.13
C GLU A 97 -12.39 -17.94 -13.52
N TRP A 98 -11.38 -18.48 -12.86
CA TRP A 98 -9.98 -18.19 -13.16
C TRP A 98 -9.45 -19.22 -14.15
N LYS A 99 -9.11 -18.77 -15.35
CA LYS A 99 -8.41 -19.61 -16.33
C LYS A 99 -6.92 -19.54 -16.05
N THR A 100 -6.32 -20.68 -15.80
CA THR A 100 -4.86 -20.89 -15.74
C THR A 100 -4.25 -20.86 -17.14
#